data_AF-A0A7Y4R481-F1
#
_entry.id   AF-A0A7Y4R481-F1
#
_cell.length_a   1.000
_cell.length_b   1.000
_cell.length_c   1.000
_cell.angle_alpha   90.00
_cell.angle_beta   90.00
_cell.angle_gamma   90.00
#
_symmetry.space_group_name_H-M   'P 1'
#
loop_
_entity.id
_entity.type
_entity.pdbx_description
1 polymer ?
#
loop_
_entity_poly.entity_id
_entity_poly.type
_entity_poly.pdbx_seq_one_letter_code
_entity_poly.pdbx_strand_id
1 'polypeptide(L)'
;MKVNGVKKAILVALADSKIDNDQLTEHLDELAFLAETAGITTCNRYIQRLPHPDVRTFVGKGKLEEIKRDAFANEVHSVLFDDDLSPSQLRNLEKELNPGDREQKIRVYDRSLLILDIFLMRAQTAQARTQVELAMNQYLLPRLTRMWTHLERQRGGTGSRGGAGEKEIETDRRMIKNQISVLKEELKKIDKQRITQRKSRNNIVRVSLVGYTNVGKSTIMNLLAKADA
;
A
#
# COMPACT_ATOMS: atom_id res chain seq x y z
N MET A 1 -21.29 19.05 -0.20
CA MET A 1 -20.24 19.93 -0.74
C MET A 1 -18.92 19.50 -0.12
N LYS A 2 -18.13 18.65 -0.79
CA LYS A 2 -16.87 18.11 -0.24
C LYS A 2 -15.72 19.01 -0.71
N VAL A 3 -15.00 19.59 0.24
CA VAL A 3 -13.71 20.22 -0.01
C VAL A 3 -12.74 19.10 -0.42
N ASN A 4 -12.62 18.82 -1.71
CA ASN A 4 -11.61 17.89 -2.23
C ASN A 4 -10.25 18.61 -2.21
N GLY A 5 -9.65 18.71 -1.02
CA GLY A 5 -8.25 19.07 -0.90
C GLY A 5 -7.38 17.99 -1.56
N VAL A 6 -6.39 18.41 -2.35
CA VAL A 6 -5.39 17.52 -2.95
C VAL A 6 -4.67 16.77 -1.82
N LYS A 7 -4.66 15.43 -1.87
CA LYS A 7 -3.93 14.61 -0.89
C LYS A 7 -2.44 14.73 -1.15
N LYS A 8 -1.70 15.41 -0.27
CA LYS A 8 -0.25 15.57 -0.38
C LYS A 8 0.49 14.40 0.23
N ALA A 9 1.61 14.00 -0.37
CA ALA A 9 2.51 12.99 0.17
C ALA A 9 3.98 13.40 0.15
N ILE A 10 4.74 12.86 1.11
CA ILE A 10 6.20 12.87 1.10
C ILE A 10 6.70 11.49 0.64
N LEU A 11 7.73 11.46 -0.19
CA LEU A 11 8.42 10.24 -0.58
C LEU A 11 9.66 10.01 0.27
N VAL A 12 9.91 8.75 0.64
CA VAL A 12 11.06 8.34 1.44
C VAL A 12 11.69 7.11 0.82
N ALA A 13 12.99 7.17 0.54
CA ALA A 13 13.77 6.04 0.04
C ALA A 13 15.09 5.89 0.81
N LEU A 14 15.62 4.66 0.80
CA LEU A 14 16.97 4.38 1.27
C LEU A 14 17.91 4.22 0.09
N ALA A 15 19.12 4.75 0.26
CA ALA A 15 20.22 4.52 -0.64
C ALA A 15 21.19 3.53 0.03
N ASP A 16 21.24 2.30 -0.47
CA ASP A 16 22.32 1.36 -0.15
C ASP A 16 23.51 1.62 -1.10
N SER A 17 24.69 1.21 -0.66
CA SER A 17 25.96 1.17 -1.40
C SER A 17 25.90 0.57 -2.81
N LYS A 18 24.86 -0.20 -3.13
CA LYS A 18 24.67 -0.89 -4.42
C LYS A 18 23.84 -0.10 -5.44
N ILE A 19 23.08 0.90 -5.00
CA ILE A 19 22.19 1.67 -5.86
C ILE A 19 22.85 3.02 -6.11
N ASP A 20 23.05 3.36 -7.39
CA ASP A 20 23.55 4.68 -7.75
C ASP A 20 22.46 5.76 -7.61
N ASN A 21 22.85 7.03 -7.73
CA ASN A 21 21.89 8.12 -7.57
C ASN A 21 20.85 8.18 -8.68
N ASP A 22 21.17 7.68 -9.88
CA ASP A 22 20.29 7.77 -11.04
C ASP A 22 19.16 6.74 -10.90
N GLN A 23 19.48 5.49 -10.56
CA GLN A 23 18.52 4.44 -10.23
C GLN A 23 17.59 4.85 -9.10
N LEU A 24 18.13 5.48 -8.05
CA LEU A 24 17.31 5.94 -6.94
C LEU A 24 16.34 7.05 -7.35
N THR A 25 16.76 7.93 -8.26
CA THR A 25 15.90 8.96 -8.83
C THR A 25 14.78 8.33 -9.65
N GLU A 26 15.10 7.35 -10.50
CA GLU A 26 14.11 6.59 -11.28
C GLU A 26 13.09 5.88 -10.39
N HIS A 27 13.53 5.24 -9.30
CA HIS A 27 12.63 4.60 -8.34
C HIS A 27 11.67 5.60 -7.69
N LEU A 28 12.18 6.76 -7.28
CA LEU A 28 11.35 7.81 -6.67
C LEU A 28 10.41 8.48 -7.69
N ASP A 29 10.80 8.60 -8.95
CA ASP A 29 9.94 9.05 -10.05
C ASP A 29 8.82 8.04 -10.30
N GLU A 30 9.13 6.75 -10.31
CA GLU A 30 8.13 5.69 -10.41
C GLU A 30 7.16 5.72 -9.22
N LEU A 31 7.67 5.85 -8.00
CA LEU A 31 6.85 5.93 -6.78
C LEU A 31 5.94 7.17 -6.80
N ALA A 32 6.43 8.31 -7.30
CA ALA A 32 5.63 9.51 -7.50
C ALA A 32 4.49 9.26 -8.50
N PHE A 33 4.79 8.58 -9.60
CA PHE A 33 3.79 8.22 -10.61
C PHE A 33 2.73 7.23 -10.08
N LEU A 34 3.13 6.26 -9.26
CA LEU A 34 2.20 5.38 -8.56
C LEU A 34 1.28 6.18 -7.61
N ALA A 35 1.85 7.12 -6.85
CA ALA A 35 1.08 8.00 -5.97
C ALA A 35 0.06 8.85 -6.76
N GLU A 36 0.48 9.42 -7.89
CA GLU A 36 -0.40 10.18 -8.77
C GLU A 36 -1.56 9.32 -9.30
N THR A 37 -1.27 8.07 -9.69
CA THR A 37 -2.29 7.10 -10.09
C THR A 37 -3.31 6.82 -8.98
N ALA A 38 -2.91 6.93 -7.70
CA ALA A 38 -3.80 6.81 -6.54
C ALA A 38 -4.49 8.13 -6.15
N GLY A 39 -4.31 9.20 -6.93
CA GLY A 39 -4.85 10.54 -6.64
C GLY A 39 -4.12 11.26 -5.51
N ILE A 40 -2.82 10.99 -5.34
CA ILE A 40 -1.96 11.57 -4.32
C ILE A 40 -0.87 12.40 -5.02
N THR A 41 -0.71 13.66 -4.62
CA THR A 41 0.32 14.55 -5.16
C THR A 41 1.54 14.56 -4.25
N THR A 42 2.70 14.25 -4.80
CA THR A 42 3.96 14.25 -4.04
C THR A 42 4.53 15.66 -3.91
N CYS A 43 4.95 16.06 -2.72
CA CYS A 43 5.49 17.40 -2.45
C CYS A 43 7.01 17.39 -2.24
N ASN A 44 7.54 16.50 -1.40
CA ASN A 44 8.98 16.41 -1.11
C ASN A 44 9.50 14.98 -1.20
N ARG A 45 10.83 14.85 -1.38
CA ARG A 45 11.55 13.56 -1.45
C ARG A 45 12.67 13.54 -0.43
N TYR A 46 12.73 12.47 0.37
CA TYR A 46 13.79 12.22 1.34
C TYR A 46 14.54 10.96 0.99
N ILE A 47 15.86 11.10 0.88
CA ILE A 47 16.77 9.99 0.71
C ILE A 47 17.63 9.88 1.97
N GLN A 48 17.78 8.67 2.50
CA GLN A 48 18.77 8.41 3.52
C GLN A 48 19.74 7.32 3.09
N ARG A 49 21.03 7.63 3.13
CA ARG A 49 22.09 6.65 2.91
C ARG A 49 22.27 5.81 4.17
N LEU A 50 21.89 4.54 4.09
CA LEU A 50 22.09 3.54 5.12
C LEU A 50 22.40 2.20 4.44
N PRO A 51 23.33 1.38 4.96
CA PRO A 51 23.60 0.06 4.41
C PRO A 51 22.38 -0.87 4.54
N HIS A 52 21.61 -0.71 5.62
CA HIS A 52 20.38 -1.44 5.88
C HIS A 52 19.33 -0.51 6.52
N PRO A 53 18.04 -0.76 6.29
CA PRO A 53 16.97 0.01 6.93
C PRO A 53 17.07 -0.06 8.45
N ASP A 54 16.79 1.06 9.11
CA ASP A 54 16.66 1.09 10.56
C ASP A 54 15.52 0.16 11.01
N VAL A 55 15.82 -0.76 11.93
CA VAL A 55 14.88 -1.79 12.37
C VAL A 55 13.65 -1.19 13.05
N ARG A 56 13.76 0.01 13.62
CA ARG A 56 12.68 0.68 14.35
C ARG A 56 11.81 1.51 13.40
N THR A 57 12.39 2.33 12.52
CA THR A 57 11.63 3.33 11.73
C THR A 57 11.99 3.39 10.26
N PHE A 58 12.75 2.41 9.73
CA PHE A 58 13.26 2.35 8.36
C PHE A 58 14.31 3.42 8.04
N VAL A 59 14.04 4.67 8.40
CA VAL A 59 14.99 5.78 8.47
C VAL A 59 15.53 5.95 9.90
N GLY A 60 16.70 6.58 10.02
CA GLY A 60 17.29 6.95 11.31
C GLY A 60 16.55 8.11 11.98
N LYS A 61 16.72 8.24 13.30
CA LYS A 61 16.01 9.23 14.14
C LYS A 61 16.09 10.66 13.61
N GLY A 62 17.28 11.14 13.22
CA GLY A 62 17.45 12.51 12.75
C GLY A 62 16.65 12.81 11.47
N LYS A 63 16.66 11.86 10.52
CA LYS A 63 15.90 11.96 9.26
C LYS A 63 14.40 11.87 9.52
N LEU A 64 13.98 11.02 10.46
CA LEU A 64 12.57 10.93 10.85
C LEU A 64 12.05 12.25 11.42
N GLU A 65 12.82 12.94 12.29
CA GLU A 65 12.43 14.25 12.83
C GLU A 65 12.39 15.34 11.74
N GLU A 66 13.24 15.24 10.72
CA GLU A 66 13.19 16.10 9.53
C GLU A 66 11.89 15.88 8.74
N ILE A 67 11.59 14.62 8.36
CA ILE A 67 10.36 14.23 7.66
C ILE A 67 9.13 14.65 8.45
N LYS A 68 9.13 14.43 9.77
CA LYS A 68 8.02 14.77 10.65
C LYS A 68 7.73 16.27 10.66
N ARG A 69 8.77 17.11 10.82
CA ARG A 69 8.62 18.57 10.80
C ARG A 69 8.06 19.05 9.46
N ASP A 70 8.59 18.53 8.37
CA ASP A 70 8.15 18.88 7.01
C ASP A 70 6.71 18.43 6.73
N ALA A 71 6.36 17.20 7.13
CA ALA A 71 5.01 16.67 6.99
C ALA A 71 3.98 17.49 7.77
N PHE A 72 4.40 18.11 8.88
CA PHE A 72 3.53 18.95 9.71
C PHE A 72 3.40 20.35 9.10
N ALA A 73 4.52 20.94 8.67
CA ALA A 73 4.54 22.26 8.04
C ALA A 73 3.74 22.30 6.73
N ASN A 74 3.77 21.22 5.95
CA ASN A 74 3.12 21.13 4.64
C ASN A 74 1.73 20.48 4.65
N GLU A 75 1.19 20.15 5.83
CA GLU A 75 -0.12 19.49 6.01
C GLU A 75 -0.27 18.22 5.14
N VAL A 76 0.77 17.41 5.17
CA VAL A 76 0.87 16.19 4.36
C VAL A 76 -0.10 15.15 4.90
N HIS A 77 -0.73 14.39 4.00
CA HIS A 77 -1.72 13.36 4.30
C HIS A 77 -1.10 11.96 4.40
N SER A 78 0.00 11.73 3.68
CA SER A 78 0.69 10.44 3.69
C SER A 78 2.21 10.56 3.56
N VAL A 79 2.92 9.59 4.12
CA VAL A 79 4.35 9.38 3.87
C VAL A 79 4.48 8.04 3.17
N LEU A 80 5.06 8.05 1.98
CA LEU A 80 5.22 6.91 1.08
C LEU A 80 6.67 6.44 1.13
N PHE A 81 6.87 5.19 1.51
CA PHE A 81 8.17 4.52 1.55
C PHE A 81 8.34 3.66 0.30
N ASP A 82 9.50 3.77 -0.34
CA ASP A 82 9.80 3.03 -1.58
C ASP A 82 9.96 1.51 -1.38
N ASP A 83 10.35 1.08 -0.18
CA ASP A 83 10.46 -0.33 0.17
C ASP A 83 9.37 -0.77 1.14
N ASP A 84 9.20 -2.09 1.24
CA ASP A 84 8.28 -2.72 2.18
C ASP A 84 8.69 -2.45 3.64
N LEU A 85 7.69 -2.06 4.45
CA LEU A 85 7.88 -1.85 5.87
C LEU A 85 7.52 -3.12 6.64
N SER A 86 8.39 -3.49 7.58
CA SER A 86 8.04 -4.50 8.59
C SER A 86 6.87 -4.03 9.46
N PRO A 87 6.08 -4.95 10.04
CA PRO A 87 5.00 -4.57 10.95
C PRO A 87 5.46 -3.68 12.11
N SER A 88 6.69 -3.84 12.60
CA SER A 88 7.27 -2.97 13.64
C SER A 88 7.57 -1.57 13.14
N GLN A 89 8.17 -1.44 11.96
CA GLN A 89 8.50 -0.14 11.38
C GLN A 89 7.24 0.67 11.12
N LEU A 90 6.23 0.07 10.47
CA LEU A 90 4.96 0.73 10.16
C LEU A 90 4.33 1.37 11.40
N ARG A 91 4.23 0.62 12.50
CA ARG A 91 3.63 1.11 13.75
C ARG A 91 4.43 2.18 14.44
N ASN A 92 5.76 2.03 14.47
CA ASN A 92 6.62 3.02 15.07
C ASN A 92 6.52 4.34 14.28
N LEU A 93 6.51 4.27 12.95
CA LEU A 93 6.28 5.41 12.08
C LEU A 93 4.91 6.05 12.31
N GLU A 94 3.84 5.25 12.35
CA GLU A 94 2.49 5.75 12.66
C GLU A 94 2.43 6.48 14.00
N LYS A 95 3.07 5.92 15.03
CA LYS A 95 3.14 6.53 16.37
C LYS A 95 3.93 7.85 16.37
N GLU A 96 5.08 7.89 15.70
CA GLU A 96 5.95 9.07 15.67
C GLU A 96 5.35 10.21 14.82
N LEU A 97 4.67 9.88 13.73
CA LEU A 97 4.04 10.83 12.79
C LEU A 97 2.66 11.31 13.25
N ASN A 98 2.00 10.59 14.16
CA ASN A 98 0.66 10.92 14.66
C ASN A 98 0.62 11.08 16.19
N PRO A 99 1.27 12.12 16.75
CA PRO A 99 1.10 12.44 18.17
C PRO A 99 -0.38 12.71 18.52
N GLY A 100 -0.73 12.48 19.78
CA GLY A 100 -2.12 12.30 20.26
C GLY A 100 -3.11 13.38 19.84
N ASP A 101 -2.67 14.64 19.79
CA ASP A 101 -3.57 15.79 19.67
C ASP A 101 -3.82 16.24 18.22
N ARG A 102 -3.27 15.52 17.23
CA ARG A 102 -3.44 15.89 15.82
C ARG A 102 -4.77 15.41 15.26
N GLU A 103 -5.57 16.37 14.76
CA GLU A 103 -6.85 16.14 14.08
C GLU A 103 -6.66 15.38 12.76
N GLN A 104 -5.71 15.81 11.93
CA GLN A 104 -5.40 15.17 10.65
C GLN A 104 -4.32 14.09 10.80
N LYS A 105 -4.69 12.81 10.67
CA LYS A 105 -3.72 11.70 10.74
C LYS A 105 -2.94 11.56 9.43
N ILE A 106 -1.62 11.43 9.52
CA ILE A 106 -0.73 11.01 8.43
C ILE A 106 -0.81 9.49 8.30
N ARG A 107 -1.15 9.03 7.10
CA ARG A 107 -1.06 7.61 6.74
C ARG A 107 0.36 7.25 6.33
N VAL A 108 0.85 6.13 6.82
CA VAL A 108 2.13 5.56 6.38
C VAL A 108 1.83 4.50 5.32
N TYR A 109 2.46 4.63 4.16
CA TYR A 109 2.36 3.69 3.05
C TYR A 109 3.73 3.11 2.77
N ASP A 110 3.79 1.79 2.58
CA ASP A 110 4.88 1.16 1.84
C ASP A 110 4.47 0.94 0.39
N ARG A 111 5.44 0.54 -0.44
CA ARG A 111 5.21 0.33 -1.87
C ARG A 111 4.18 -0.76 -2.15
N SER A 112 4.21 -1.87 -1.41
CA SER A 112 3.21 -2.93 -1.54
C SER A 112 1.79 -2.44 -1.27
N LEU A 113 1.57 -1.69 -0.18
CA LEU A 113 0.25 -1.17 0.17
C LEU A 113 -0.28 -0.18 -0.88
N LEU A 114 0.59 0.70 -1.39
CA LEU A 114 0.21 1.64 -2.46
C LEU A 114 -0.22 0.88 -3.74
N ILE A 115 0.55 -0.14 -4.12
CA ILE A 115 0.24 -0.96 -5.30
C ILE A 115 -1.10 -1.69 -5.11
N LEU A 116 -1.34 -2.26 -3.92
CA LEU A 116 -2.61 -2.94 -3.62
C LEU A 116 -3.80 -1.99 -3.67
N ASP A 117 -3.67 -0.76 -3.15
CA ASP A 117 -4.70 0.28 -3.23
C ASP A 117 -5.00 0.65 -4.69
N ILE A 118 -3.97 0.84 -5.53
CA ILE A 118 -4.14 1.10 -6.96
C ILE A 118 -4.86 -0.05 -7.66
N PHE A 119 -4.48 -1.29 -7.36
CA PHE A 119 -5.14 -2.47 -7.93
C PHE A 119 -6.58 -2.57 -7.48
N LEU A 120 -6.89 -2.23 -6.24
CA LEU A 120 -8.26 -2.24 -5.73
C LEU A 120 -9.12 -1.19 -6.44
N MET A 121 -8.58 0.02 -6.65
CA MET A 121 -9.22 1.08 -7.43
C MET A 121 -9.48 0.68 -8.89
N ARG A 122 -8.56 -0.08 -9.50
CA ARG A 122 -8.66 -0.51 -10.90
C ARG A 122 -9.40 -1.82 -11.12
N ALA A 123 -9.68 -2.60 -10.08
CA ALA A 123 -10.29 -3.93 -10.19
C ALA A 123 -11.75 -3.85 -10.66
N GLN A 124 -11.98 -4.07 -11.96
CA GLN A 124 -13.33 -4.04 -12.56
C GLN A 124 -14.05 -5.38 -12.53
N THR A 125 -13.31 -6.49 -12.60
CA THR A 125 -13.92 -7.83 -12.65
C THR A 125 -13.99 -8.44 -11.26
N ALA A 126 -14.98 -9.31 -11.03
CA ALA A 126 -15.09 -10.07 -9.77
C ALA A 126 -13.78 -10.80 -9.45
N GLN A 127 -13.16 -11.47 -10.44
CA GLN A 127 -11.88 -12.14 -10.24
C GLN A 127 -10.77 -11.19 -9.76
N ALA A 128 -10.62 -10.04 -10.42
CA ALA A 128 -9.59 -9.07 -10.06
C ALA A 128 -9.83 -8.54 -8.64
N ARG A 129 -11.09 -8.23 -8.28
CA ARG A 129 -11.46 -7.78 -6.93
C ARG A 129 -11.13 -8.84 -5.89
N THR A 130 -11.59 -10.09 -6.07
CA THR A 130 -11.31 -11.20 -5.15
C THR A 130 -9.80 -11.42 -4.97
N GLN A 131 -9.01 -11.32 -6.06
CA GLN A 131 -7.56 -11.50 -6.00
C GLN A 131 -6.85 -10.38 -5.23
N VAL A 132 -7.24 -9.13 -5.47
CA VAL A 132 -6.65 -7.98 -4.77
C VAL A 132 -7.07 -7.95 -3.30
N GLU A 133 -8.34 -8.24 -3.00
CA GLU A 133 -8.82 -8.36 -1.62
C GLU A 133 -8.10 -9.49 -0.87
N LEU A 134 -7.85 -10.62 -1.52
CA LEU A 134 -7.06 -11.70 -0.93
C LEU A 134 -5.64 -11.22 -0.58
N ALA A 135 -4.97 -10.55 -1.51
CA ALA A 135 -3.64 -10.01 -1.30
C ALA A 135 -3.62 -8.94 -0.18
N MET A 136 -4.61 -8.07 -0.13
CA MET A 136 -4.78 -7.07 0.93
C MET A 136 -4.95 -7.73 2.30
N ASN A 137 -5.82 -8.75 2.42
CA ASN A 137 -5.99 -9.49 3.68
C ASN A 137 -4.69 -10.19 4.11
N GLN A 138 -3.92 -10.74 3.16
CA GLN A 138 -2.62 -11.35 3.45
C GLN A 138 -1.58 -10.31 3.90
N TYR A 139 -1.59 -9.11 3.31
CA TYR A 139 -0.72 -8.02 3.72
C TYR A 139 -1.05 -7.51 5.14
N LEU A 140 -2.34 -7.38 5.45
CA LEU A 140 -2.84 -6.88 6.74
C LEU A 140 -2.65 -7.90 7.87
N LEU A 141 -2.83 -9.20 7.62
CA LEU A 141 -2.78 -10.26 8.64
C LEU A 141 -1.57 -10.17 9.59
N PRO A 142 -0.31 -10.04 9.13
CA PRO A 142 0.85 -9.91 10.02
C PRO A 142 0.96 -8.52 10.70
N ARG A 143 0.14 -7.54 10.28
CA ARG A 143 0.18 -6.13 10.72
C ARG A 143 -0.94 -5.75 11.70
N LEU A 144 -2.02 -6.54 11.80
CA LEU A 144 -3.20 -6.30 12.67
C LEU A 144 -2.89 -6.21 14.17
N THR A 145 -1.96 -7.04 14.66
CA THR A 145 -1.80 -7.32 16.10
C THR A 145 -1.46 -6.10 16.97
N ARG A 146 -1.11 -4.95 16.38
CA ARG A 146 -0.66 -3.78 17.15
C ARG A 146 -1.12 -2.43 16.59
N MET A 147 -1.99 -2.39 15.57
CA MET A 147 -2.72 -1.17 15.14
C MET A 147 -3.85 -0.80 16.13
N TRP A 148 -4.30 -1.74 16.96
CA TRP A 148 -5.45 -1.59 17.86
C TRP A 148 -5.21 -0.70 19.09
N THR A 149 -3.96 -0.50 19.51
CA THR A 149 -3.63 0.37 20.66
C THR A 149 -4.07 1.83 20.44
N HIS A 150 -4.28 2.24 19.19
CA HIS A 150 -4.81 3.56 18.82
C HIS A 150 -6.36 3.63 18.85
N LEU A 151 -7.08 2.51 18.68
CA LEU A 151 -8.54 2.47 18.65
C LEU A 151 -9.16 2.44 20.06
N GLU A 152 -8.52 1.78 21.03
CA GLU A 152 -8.97 1.77 22.44
C GLU A 152 -8.96 3.18 23.07
N ARG A 153 -7.97 4.03 22.73
CA ARG A 153 -7.84 5.38 23.32
C ARG A 153 -8.90 6.37 22.83
N GLN A 154 -9.48 6.16 21.65
CA GLN A 154 -10.45 7.07 21.06
C GLN A 154 -11.89 6.83 21.57
N ARG A 155 -12.15 5.69 22.22
CA ARG A 155 -13.49 5.29 22.66
C ARG A 155 -13.82 5.57 24.13
N GLY A 156 -12.94 6.22 24.89
CA GLY A 156 -13.21 6.67 26.25
C GLY A 156 -13.68 5.54 27.17
N GLY A 157 -12.76 4.74 27.71
CA GLY A 157 -13.13 3.63 28.59
C GLY A 157 -12.02 3.26 29.56
N THR A 158 -12.36 3.33 30.85
CA THR A 158 -11.66 2.83 32.03
C THR A 158 -10.86 1.55 31.78
N GLY A 159 -9.60 1.58 32.21
CA GLY A 159 -8.67 0.46 32.08
C GLY A 159 -9.24 -0.85 32.61
N SER A 160 -9.31 -1.84 31.73
CA SER A 160 -9.38 -3.24 32.15
C SER A 160 -8.02 -3.86 31.90
N ARG A 161 -7.31 -4.16 32.99
CA ARG A 161 -6.01 -4.82 33.01
C ARG A 161 -6.09 -6.15 32.24
N GLY A 162 -5.36 -6.25 31.12
CA GLY A 162 -4.88 -7.50 30.50
C GLY A 162 -5.92 -8.60 30.29
N GLY A 163 -6.68 -8.55 29.19
CA GLY A 163 -7.46 -9.72 28.75
C GLY A 163 -8.51 -9.47 27.67
N ALA A 164 -9.06 -8.25 27.56
CA ALA A 164 -10.06 -7.92 26.54
C ALA A 164 -9.43 -7.69 25.16
N GLY A 165 -8.41 -6.83 25.06
CA GLY A 165 -7.75 -6.50 23.80
C GLY A 165 -7.04 -7.68 23.12
N GLU A 166 -6.41 -8.60 23.87
CA GLU A 166 -5.81 -9.80 23.28
C GLU A 166 -6.86 -10.74 22.66
N LYS A 167 -8.03 -10.87 23.30
CA LYS A 167 -9.15 -11.66 22.78
C LYS A 167 -9.75 -11.03 21.53
N GLU A 168 -9.88 -9.71 21.49
CA GLU A 168 -10.34 -8.98 20.31
C GLU A 168 -9.37 -9.12 19.14
N ILE A 169 -8.07 -8.94 19.36
CA ILE A 169 -7.04 -9.10 18.33
C ILE A 169 -7.04 -10.52 17.75
N GLU A 170 -7.14 -11.55 18.59
CA GLU A 170 -7.20 -12.93 18.11
C GLU A 170 -8.52 -13.21 17.36
N THR A 171 -9.61 -12.56 17.76
CA THR A 171 -10.90 -12.64 17.07
C THR A 171 -10.81 -12.03 15.67
N ASP A 172 -10.25 -10.83 15.53
CA ASP A 172 -10.05 -10.16 14.25
C ASP A 172 -9.07 -10.93 13.34
N ARG A 173 -7.99 -11.43 13.93
CA ARG A 173 -7.04 -12.30 13.23
C ARG A 173 -7.74 -13.54 12.70
N ARG A 174 -8.64 -14.13 13.47
CA ARG A 174 -9.46 -15.27 13.04
C ARG A 174 -10.44 -14.87 11.94
N MET A 175 -11.08 -13.70 12.02
CA MET A 175 -11.95 -13.18 10.97
C MET A 175 -11.19 -13.02 9.65
N ILE A 176 -10.01 -12.40 9.67
CA ILE A 176 -9.19 -12.20 8.45
C ILE A 176 -8.68 -13.54 7.90
N LYS A 177 -8.28 -14.49 8.75
CA LYS A 177 -7.94 -15.87 8.29
C LYS A 177 -9.13 -16.57 7.64
N ASN A 178 -10.32 -16.40 8.18
CA ASN A 178 -11.55 -16.94 7.59
C ASN A 178 -11.83 -16.28 6.25
N GLN A 179 -11.72 -14.96 6.15
CA GLN A 179 -11.90 -14.21 4.91
C GLN A 179 -10.90 -14.65 3.84
N ILE A 180 -9.62 -14.84 4.19
CA ILE A 180 -8.60 -15.41 3.30
C ILE A 180 -9.03 -16.78 2.77
N SER A 181 -9.56 -17.64 3.64
CA SER A 181 -10.01 -18.98 3.25
C SER A 181 -11.20 -18.91 2.27
N VAL A 182 -12.17 -18.04 2.55
CA VAL A 182 -13.34 -17.81 1.68
C VAL A 182 -12.91 -17.28 0.31
N LEU A 183 -12.08 -16.24 0.27
CA LEU A 183 -11.60 -15.63 -0.98
C LEU A 183 -10.78 -16.61 -1.82
N LYS A 184 -9.98 -17.49 -1.19
CA LYS A 184 -9.25 -18.56 -1.88
C LYS A 184 -10.19 -19.57 -2.54
N GLU A 185 -11.25 -19.99 -1.86
CA GLU A 185 -12.24 -20.91 -2.43
C GLU A 185 -13.05 -20.25 -3.54
N GLU A 186 -13.37 -18.97 -3.40
CA GLU A 186 -14.04 -18.21 -4.46
C GLU A 186 -13.17 -18.10 -5.72
N LEU A 187 -11.88 -17.77 -5.58
CA LEU A 187 -10.92 -17.77 -6.68
C LEU A 187 -10.86 -19.11 -7.41
N LYS A 188 -10.83 -20.23 -6.68
CA LYS A 188 -10.86 -21.57 -7.28
C LYS A 188 -12.13 -21.81 -8.11
N LYS A 189 -13.30 -21.32 -7.66
CA LYS A 189 -14.55 -21.44 -8.42
C LYS A 189 -14.51 -20.60 -9.69
N ILE A 190 -14.03 -19.36 -9.59
CA ILE A 190 -13.87 -18.45 -10.73
C ILE A 190 -12.92 -19.04 -11.78
N ASP A 191 -11.79 -19.60 -11.36
CA ASP A 191 -10.81 -20.19 -12.27
C ASP A 191 -11.38 -21.41 -13.01
N LYS A 192 -12.15 -22.27 -12.32
CA LYS A 192 -12.87 -23.38 -12.97
C LYS A 192 -13.84 -22.89 -14.04
N GLN A 193 -14.61 -21.83 -13.76
CA GLN A 193 -15.52 -21.23 -14.74
C GLN A 193 -14.76 -20.66 -15.96
N ARG A 194 -13.63 -19.97 -15.73
CA ARG A 194 -12.79 -19.43 -16.81
C ARG A 194 -12.19 -20.53 -17.70
N ILE A 195 -11.75 -21.65 -17.13
CA ILE A 195 -11.24 -22.79 -17.90
C ILE A 195 -12.32 -23.29 -18.86
N THR A 196 -13.56 -23.48 -18.36
CA THR A 196 -14.69 -23.92 -19.19
C THR A 196 -15.00 -22.92 -20.32
N GLN A 197 -15.02 -21.62 -20.03
CA GLN A 197 -15.24 -20.59 -21.06
C GLN A 197 -14.11 -20.50 -22.10
N ARG A 198 -12.88 -20.88 -21.74
CA ARG A 198 -11.72 -20.86 -22.66
C ARG A 198 -11.73 -22.04 -23.63
N LYS A 199 -12.38 -23.16 -23.30
CA LYS A 199 -12.46 -24.35 -24.17
C LYS A 199 -13.10 -24.06 -25.53
N SER A 200 -13.99 -23.07 -25.62
CA SER A 200 -14.63 -22.68 -26.90
C SER A 200 -13.77 -21.77 -27.79
N ARG A 201 -12.55 -21.38 -27.35
CA ARG A 201 -11.66 -20.44 -28.08
C ARG A 201 -10.28 -21.04 -28.38
N ASN A 202 -10.23 -22.32 -28.75
CA ASN A 202 -8.97 -23.02 -29.02
C ASN A 202 -8.33 -22.66 -30.38
N ASN A 203 -9.09 -22.12 -31.34
CA ASN A 203 -8.58 -21.80 -32.69
C ASN A 203 -8.14 -20.33 -32.88
N ILE A 204 -7.82 -19.60 -31.81
CA ILE A 204 -7.39 -18.20 -31.88
C ILE A 204 -5.99 -18.05 -31.28
N VAL A 205 -5.08 -17.43 -32.03
CA VAL A 205 -3.73 -17.07 -31.56
C VAL A 205 -3.85 -16.06 -30.42
N ARG A 206 -3.22 -16.36 -29.29
CA ARG A 206 -3.20 -15.48 -28.11
C ARG A 206 -1.83 -14.85 -27.96
N VAL A 207 -1.80 -13.53 -27.89
CA VAL A 207 -0.58 -12.75 -27.64
C VAL A 207 -0.78 -12.01 -26.31
N SER A 208 0.28 -11.93 -25.51
CA SER A 208 0.30 -11.18 -24.25
C SER A 208 1.42 -10.16 -24.28
N LEU A 209 1.11 -8.92 -23.89
CA LEU A 209 2.10 -7.85 -23.75
C LEU A 209 2.50 -7.73 -22.28
N VAL A 210 3.80 -7.87 -22.00
CA VAL A 210 4.36 -7.83 -20.65
C VAL A 210 5.46 -6.75 -20.60
N GLY A 211 5.63 -6.11 -19.46
CA GLY A 211 6.60 -5.03 -19.24
C GLY A 211 6.28 -4.25 -17.96
N TYR A 212 7.13 -3.31 -17.57
CA TYR A 212 6.94 -2.49 -16.36
C TYR A 212 5.72 -1.57 -16.46
N THR A 213 5.20 -1.11 -15.32
CA THR A 213 4.14 -0.09 -15.30
C THR A 213 4.57 1.13 -16.11
N ASN A 214 3.64 1.73 -16.86
CA ASN A 214 3.86 2.93 -17.66
C ASN A 214 4.85 2.87 -18.86
N VAL A 215 5.34 1.69 -19.27
CA VAL A 215 6.15 1.55 -20.52
C VAL A 215 5.34 1.65 -21.82
N GLY A 216 4.12 2.22 -21.78
CA GLY A 216 3.26 2.36 -22.96
C GLY A 216 2.51 1.09 -23.40
N LYS A 217 2.42 0.06 -22.54
CA LYS A 217 1.71 -1.20 -22.88
C LYS A 217 0.27 -0.97 -23.34
N SER A 218 -0.47 -0.11 -22.62
CA SER A 218 -1.86 0.23 -22.98
C SER A 218 -1.92 0.97 -24.31
N THR A 219 -0.98 1.88 -24.56
CA THR A 219 -0.87 2.62 -25.82
C THR A 219 -0.69 1.67 -27.01
N ILE A 220 0.26 0.73 -26.91
CA ILE A 220 0.48 -0.29 -27.94
C ILE A 220 -0.77 -1.16 -28.13
N MET A 221 -1.39 -1.59 -27.04
CA MET A 221 -2.58 -2.45 -27.12
C MET A 221 -3.75 -1.73 -27.79
N ASN A 222 -4.01 -0.46 -27.47
CA ASN A 222 -5.05 0.35 -28.10
C ASN A 222 -4.79 0.56 -29.60
N LEU A 223 -3.54 0.86 -29.97
CA LEU A 223 -3.13 1.02 -31.37
C LEU A 223 -3.33 -0.28 -32.17
N LEU A 224 -2.93 -1.42 -31.61
CA LEU A 224 -3.11 -2.73 -32.25
C LEU A 224 -4.58 -3.15 -32.31
N ALA A 225 -5.37 -2.82 -31.30
CA ALA A 225 -6.79 -3.15 -31.22
C ALA A 225 -7.68 -2.21 -32.06
N LYS A 226 -7.14 -1.11 -32.61
CA LYS A 226 -7.89 -0.02 -33.27
C LYS A 226 -9.07 0.48 -32.41
N ALA A 227 -8.89 0.50 -31.09
CA ALA A 227 -9.97 0.82 -30.16
C ALA A 227 -10.32 2.32 -30.12
N ASP A 228 -9.44 3.18 -30.65
CA ASP A 228 -9.57 4.64 -30.68
C ASP A 228 -9.77 5.20 -32.12
N ALA A 229 -10.26 4.37 -33.06
CA ALA A 229 -10.53 4.74 -34.47
C ALA A 229 -12.03 4.75 -34.78
#